data_AF-A0AAU1DAF7-F1
#
_entry.id   AF-A0AAU1DAF7-F1
#
_cell.length_a   1.000
_cell.length_b   1.000
_cell.length_c   1.000
_cell.angle_alpha   90.00
_cell.angle_beta   90.00
_cell.angle_gamma   90.00
#
_symmetry.space_group_name_H-M   'P 1'
#
loop_
_entity.id
_entity.type
_entity.pdbx_description
1 polymer ?
#
loop_
_entity_poly.entity_id
_entity_poly.type
_entity_poly.pdbx_seq_one_letter_code
_entity_poly.pdbx_strand_id
1 'polypeptide(L)'
;MTAFVLVSGPFTGGWIWRETAERLRGAGAEVHPLTLTGLGERRHLAGPGTDLETHIEDVMQLIDHLDAPELVLVGHDYAIHPVLGAADRRPERISRVVHLDAGLPQDGDAALALVPDQEVRERLLRRDGPAEHDWRIPVPKPDEWQRWGSTAGLRAEALARLDRYAAPHPSGALVQSLRLTGALAGLPTTGVFCTAGGVTVAMVETLVRSGPPQFRALADPQVTFFELATGHWPMLSTPDELAAVLLRAAAGEGRRITASGDEQPFHLKPFVLDVPVRPRERIGSVDLHLPGADEPRPAVVFVHGGPVAAELRPTPRDWPVYTGHARYAASLGVVGVTVDHGLYALTDYAQAAEDIAAAVELVRADPRVDADRIALWFFSAGGLLATDWLAAPPSWLRCVAANYPVLAPPPGWNAVDARFRPVAAVRTAGELPIVLTRAGLEHAEFAATVEEFLAAAKAAEARIETIDVPAGHHGFDAADHTDDSRRAVAAAHDAILAHLQA
;
A
#
# COMPACT_ATOMS: atom_id res chain seq x y z
N MET A 1 25.37 24.35 -14.85
CA MET A 1 26.10 23.29 -14.13
C MET A 1 25.18 22.86 -13.01
N THR A 2 24.82 21.58 -12.98
CA THR A 2 23.90 21.03 -11.99
C THR A 2 24.69 20.49 -10.81
N ALA A 3 24.28 20.83 -9.59
CA ALA A 3 24.82 20.27 -8.36
C ALA A 3 23.86 19.23 -7.77
N PHE A 4 24.42 18.10 -7.33
CA PHE A 4 23.69 17.04 -6.64
C PHE A 4 24.09 16.99 -5.17
N VAL A 5 23.13 17.12 -4.27
CA VAL A 5 23.30 16.79 -2.86
C VAL A 5 22.72 15.40 -2.62
N LEU A 6 23.58 14.44 -2.29
CA LEU A 6 23.21 13.03 -2.13
C LEU A 6 23.16 12.69 -0.64
N VAL A 7 21.97 12.47 -0.10
CA VAL A 7 21.74 12.24 1.33
C VAL A 7 21.37 10.78 1.57
N SER A 8 22.06 10.15 2.51
CA SER A 8 22.01 8.69 2.72
C SER A 8 21.05 8.31 3.85
N GLY A 9 20.34 7.19 3.67
CA GLY A 9 19.42 6.63 4.65
C GLY A 9 20.10 6.06 5.91
N PRO A 10 19.35 5.32 6.74
CA PRO A 10 19.76 4.94 8.08
C PRO A 10 21.07 4.16 8.10
N PHE A 11 21.85 4.33 9.17
CA PHE A 11 23.15 3.69 9.42
C PHE A 11 24.28 4.03 8.45
N THR A 12 23.99 4.69 7.33
CA THR A 12 24.96 4.94 6.25
C THR A 12 25.46 6.39 6.26
N GLY A 13 26.35 6.74 5.34
CA GLY A 13 26.87 8.10 5.18
C GLY A 13 27.31 8.34 3.75
N GLY A 14 27.88 9.52 3.46
CA GLY A 14 28.29 9.94 2.12
C GLY A 14 29.21 8.95 1.39
N TRP A 15 29.92 8.09 2.13
CA TRP A 15 30.73 7.00 1.59
C TRP A 15 29.95 6.05 0.67
N ILE A 16 28.65 5.84 0.90
CA ILE A 16 27.84 4.89 0.12
C ILE A 16 27.67 5.36 -1.33
N TRP A 17 27.77 6.67 -1.55
CA TRP A 17 27.60 7.30 -2.85
C TRP A 17 28.87 7.35 -3.68
N ARG A 18 30.02 6.88 -3.18
CA ARG A 18 31.32 7.08 -3.83
C ARG A 18 31.30 6.74 -5.31
N GLU A 19 30.85 5.53 -5.66
CA GLU A 19 30.77 5.07 -7.03
C GLU A 19 29.80 5.91 -7.89
N THR A 20 28.64 6.27 -7.36
CA THR A 20 27.64 7.09 -8.06
C THR A 20 28.15 8.52 -8.27
N ALA A 21 28.81 9.10 -7.26
CA ALA A 21 29.36 10.44 -7.30
C ALA A 21 30.51 10.57 -8.31
N GLU A 22 31.37 9.54 -8.41
CA GLU A 22 32.41 9.49 -9.45
C GLU A 22 31.81 9.56 -10.87
N ARG A 23 30.71 8.84 -11.12
CA ARG A 23 30.01 8.83 -12.42
C ARG A 23 29.36 10.17 -12.74
N LEU A 24 28.65 10.75 -11.77
CA LEU A 24 28.02 12.07 -11.90
C LEU A 24 29.06 13.17 -12.16
N ARG A 25 30.19 13.16 -11.44
CA ARG A 25 31.31 14.08 -11.70
C ARG A 25 31.92 13.85 -13.07
N GLY A 26 32.07 12.60 -13.50
CA GLY A 26 32.52 12.24 -14.85
C GLY A 26 31.61 12.78 -15.95
N ALA A 27 30.32 12.97 -15.66
CA ALA A 27 29.35 13.61 -16.56
C ALA A 27 29.32 15.15 -16.45
N GLY A 28 30.20 15.76 -15.66
CA GLY A 28 30.32 17.22 -15.51
C GLY A 28 29.43 17.85 -14.44
N ALA A 29 28.77 17.04 -13.61
CA ALA A 29 27.99 17.54 -12.48
C ALA A 29 28.88 17.87 -11.27
N GLU A 30 28.45 18.85 -10.48
CA GLU A 30 28.98 19.07 -9.14
C GLU A 30 28.26 18.11 -8.17
N VAL A 31 28.99 17.46 -7.25
CA VAL A 31 28.40 16.37 -6.44
C VAL A 31 28.90 16.40 -5.01
N HIS A 32 27.94 16.45 -4.09
CA HIS A 32 28.11 16.56 -2.64
C HIS A 32 27.40 15.41 -1.93
N PRO A 33 28.07 14.26 -1.74
CA PRO A 33 27.60 13.24 -0.81
C PRO A 33 27.62 13.79 0.61
N LEU A 34 26.45 13.87 1.24
CA LEU A 34 26.29 14.39 2.59
C LEU A 34 26.19 13.24 3.58
N THR A 35 27.04 13.28 4.61
CA THR A 35 26.87 12.49 5.83
C THR A 35 26.16 13.35 6.86
N LEU A 36 25.02 12.90 7.36
CA LEU A 36 24.27 13.59 8.41
C LEU A 36 24.97 13.44 9.76
N THR A 37 24.74 14.38 10.65
CA THR A 37 25.28 14.41 12.01
C THR A 37 24.92 13.13 12.75
N GLY A 38 25.94 12.48 13.31
CA GLY A 38 25.77 11.23 14.03
C GLY A 38 25.76 9.96 13.19
N LEU A 39 25.99 10.06 11.88
CA LEU A 39 26.16 8.92 10.98
C LEU A 39 27.56 8.85 10.36
N GLY A 40 27.91 7.71 9.77
CA GLY A 40 29.18 7.49 9.06
C GLY A 40 30.44 7.96 9.82
N GLU A 41 31.25 8.80 9.17
CA GLU A 41 32.43 9.44 9.75
C GLU A 41 32.09 10.49 10.82
N ARG A 42 30.86 11.04 10.79
CA ARG A 42 30.31 12.01 11.74
C ARG A 42 29.62 11.37 12.95
N ARG A 43 29.70 10.04 13.11
CA ARG A 43 29.08 9.30 14.24
C ARG A 43 29.45 9.81 15.64
N HIS A 44 30.62 10.44 15.77
CA HIS A 44 31.11 11.00 17.02
C HIS A 44 30.42 12.31 17.41
N LEU A 45 29.68 12.94 16.49
CA LEU A 45 28.94 14.18 16.73
C LEU A 45 27.54 13.93 17.30
N ALA A 46 27.10 12.66 17.38
CA ALA A 46 25.77 12.33 17.88
C ALA A 46 25.70 12.47 19.41
N GLY A 47 24.57 13.00 19.89
CA GLY A 47 24.19 13.01 21.30
C GLY A 47 22.69 12.72 21.49
N PRO A 48 22.20 12.67 22.74
CA PRO A 48 20.78 12.43 23.02
C PRO A 48 19.81 13.43 22.36
N GLY A 49 20.29 14.64 22.03
CA GLY A 49 19.51 15.67 21.34
C GLY A 49 19.64 15.65 19.81
N THR A 50 20.34 14.69 19.21
CA THR A 50 20.42 14.57 17.75
C THR A 50 19.10 14.03 17.20
N ASP A 51 18.42 14.86 16.41
CA ASP A 51 17.04 14.66 15.99
C ASP A 51 16.82 15.03 14.50
N LEU A 52 15.56 15.08 14.05
CA LEU A 52 15.25 15.34 12.64
C LEU A 52 15.62 16.78 12.24
N GLU A 53 15.41 17.76 13.12
CA GLU A 53 15.78 19.15 12.84
C GLU A 53 17.29 19.33 12.75
N THR A 54 18.07 18.57 13.54
CA THR A 54 19.52 18.51 13.39
C THR A 54 19.94 18.08 11.99
N HIS A 55 19.27 17.06 11.44
CA HIS A 55 19.57 16.56 10.09
C HIS A 55 19.04 17.49 8.99
N ILE A 56 17.91 18.18 9.20
CA ILE A 56 17.41 19.23 8.31
C ILE A 56 18.44 20.36 8.20
N GLU A 57 18.98 20.79 9.35
CA GLU A 57 19.99 21.84 9.41
C GLU A 57 21.28 21.46 8.66
N ASP A 58 21.74 20.20 8.77
CA ASP A 58 22.90 19.72 7.99
C ASP A 58 22.69 19.89 6.47
N VAL A 59 21.49 19.61 5.97
CA VAL A 59 21.14 19.75 4.55
C VAL A 59 21.03 21.23 4.18
N MET A 60 20.38 22.05 5.01
CA MET A 60 20.25 23.49 4.78
C MET A 60 21.59 24.21 4.73
N GLN A 61 22.50 23.90 5.67
CA GLN A 61 23.83 24.48 5.69
C GLN A 61 24.57 24.18 4.41
N LEU A 62 24.48 22.95 3.88
CA LEU A 62 25.08 22.63 2.59
C LEU A 62 24.44 23.45 1.46
N ILE A 63 23.10 23.49 1.36
CA ILE A 63 22.38 24.29 0.34
C ILE A 63 22.82 25.77 0.36
N ASP A 64 22.96 26.36 1.56
CA ASP A 64 23.29 27.77 1.74
C ASP A 64 24.74 28.11 1.31
N HIS A 65 25.63 27.10 1.20
CA HIS A 65 27.03 27.27 0.78
C HIS A 65 27.30 26.88 -0.68
N LEU A 66 26.28 26.43 -1.43
CA LEU A 66 26.42 26.11 -2.84
C LEU A 66 25.96 27.28 -3.71
N ASP A 67 26.74 27.62 -4.74
CA ASP A 67 26.42 28.68 -5.72
C ASP A 67 25.87 28.13 -7.04
N ALA A 68 25.58 26.82 -7.10
CA ALA A 68 25.12 26.17 -8.32
C ALA A 68 23.73 26.71 -8.74
N PRO A 69 23.53 27.01 -10.04
CA PRO A 69 22.27 27.55 -10.54
C PRO A 69 21.14 26.51 -10.57
N GLU A 70 21.50 25.22 -10.65
CA GLU A 70 20.57 24.11 -10.58
C GLU A 70 20.98 23.19 -9.44
N LEU A 71 20.09 22.98 -8.48
CA LEU A 71 20.35 22.16 -7.30
C LEU A 71 19.35 21.02 -7.21
N VAL A 72 19.86 19.79 -7.26
CA VAL A 72 19.08 18.56 -7.14
C VAL A 72 19.38 17.92 -5.80
N LEU A 73 18.35 17.76 -4.97
CA LEU A 73 18.46 17.04 -3.70
C LEU A 73 18.01 15.59 -3.91
N VAL A 74 18.82 14.63 -3.50
CA VAL A 74 18.50 13.21 -3.57
C VAL A 74 18.44 12.65 -2.15
N GLY A 75 17.24 12.28 -1.71
CA GLY A 75 17.02 11.63 -0.42
C GLY A 75 16.81 10.13 -0.60
N HIS A 76 17.73 9.32 -0.08
CA HIS A 76 17.59 7.86 -0.02
C HIS A 76 16.89 7.42 1.27
N ASP A 77 15.82 6.64 1.15
CA ASP A 77 15.06 6.10 2.28
C ASP A 77 14.66 7.20 3.31
N TYR A 78 14.99 7.03 4.59
CA TYR A 78 14.84 8.02 5.66
C TYR A 78 15.25 9.44 5.23
N ALA A 79 16.36 9.58 4.49
CA ALA A 79 16.96 10.87 4.18
C ALA A 79 16.05 11.79 3.36
N ILE A 80 14.96 11.25 2.80
CA ILE A 80 13.94 12.09 2.20
C ILE A 80 13.31 13.07 3.20
N HIS A 81 13.21 12.73 4.48
CA HIS A 81 12.65 13.61 5.51
C HIS A 81 13.48 14.88 5.71
N PRO A 82 14.79 14.80 6.04
CA PRO A 82 15.60 16.01 6.16
C PRO A 82 15.74 16.76 4.83
N VAL A 83 15.76 16.05 3.69
CA VAL A 83 15.75 16.69 2.36
C VAL A 83 14.50 17.54 2.13
N LEU A 84 13.30 17.00 2.41
CA LEU A 84 12.05 17.74 2.25
C LEU A 84 11.94 18.89 3.26
N GLY A 85 12.36 18.68 4.51
CA GLY A 85 12.39 19.74 5.52
C GLY A 85 13.29 20.91 5.12
N ALA A 86 14.46 20.63 4.52
CA ALA A 86 15.36 21.66 4.03
C ALA A 86 14.83 22.33 2.75
N ALA A 87 14.27 21.56 1.82
CA ALA A 87 13.66 22.09 0.60
C ALA A 87 12.46 22.99 0.90
N ASP A 88 11.64 22.67 1.90
CA ASP A 88 10.49 23.49 2.31
C ASP A 88 10.94 24.85 2.90
N ARG A 89 12.14 24.89 3.50
CA ARG A 89 12.75 26.10 4.07
C ARG A 89 13.61 26.90 3.08
N ARG A 90 13.92 26.33 1.90
CA ARG A 90 14.73 26.92 0.82
C ARG A 90 14.15 26.62 -0.58
N PRO A 91 12.83 26.73 -0.82
CA PRO A 91 12.20 26.24 -2.04
C PRO A 91 12.77 26.91 -3.29
N GLU A 92 13.15 28.19 -3.20
CA GLU A 92 13.73 28.98 -4.29
C GLU A 92 15.13 28.53 -4.72
N ARG A 93 15.83 27.77 -3.88
CA ARG A 93 17.17 27.24 -4.17
C ARG A 93 17.11 25.90 -4.90
N ILE A 94 16.00 25.18 -4.80
CA ILE A 94 15.92 23.79 -5.23
C ILE A 94 15.29 23.71 -6.62
N SER A 95 15.96 23.02 -7.54
CA SER A 95 15.45 22.77 -8.89
C SER A 95 14.65 21.47 -8.96
N ARG A 96 15.02 20.47 -8.14
CA ARG A 96 14.34 19.18 -8.07
C ARG A 96 14.64 18.42 -6.78
N VAL A 97 13.65 17.68 -6.29
CA VAL A 97 13.83 16.66 -5.25
C VAL A 97 13.67 15.27 -5.85
N VAL A 98 14.59 14.37 -5.54
CA VAL A 98 14.57 12.96 -5.95
C VAL A 98 14.38 12.08 -4.71
N HIS A 99 13.27 11.35 -4.70
CA HIS A 99 12.96 10.30 -3.73
C HIS A 99 13.60 9.01 -4.24
N LEU A 100 14.73 8.60 -3.68
CA LEU A 100 15.40 7.36 -4.06
C LEU A 100 15.00 6.25 -3.08
N ASP A 101 14.24 5.28 -3.58
CA ASP A 101 13.71 4.15 -2.80
C ASP A 101 13.14 4.58 -1.44
N ALA A 102 12.32 5.63 -1.48
CA ALA A 102 11.77 6.31 -0.31
C ALA A 102 10.27 6.56 -0.49
N GLY A 103 9.56 6.72 0.63
CA GLY A 103 8.15 7.13 0.63
C GLY A 103 7.94 8.61 0.27
N LEU A 104 6.69 9.05 0.40
CA LEU A 104 6.22 10.41 0.09
C LEU A 104 5.63 11.06 1.34
N PRO A 105 6.47 11.36 2.36
CA PRO A 105 5.97 11.81 3.65
C PRO A 105 5.26 13.17 3.52
N GLN A 106 4.18 13.33 4.27
CA GLN A 106 3.40 14.55 4.40
C GLN A 106 3.77 15.31 5.68
N ASP A 107 3.22 16.51 5.85
CA ASP A 107 3.34 17.22 7.13
C ASP A 107 2.79 16.36 8.27
N GLY A 108 3.56 16.25 9.36
CA GLY A 108 3.23 15.42 10.51
C GLY A 108 3.74 13.98 10.46
N ASP A 109 4.17 13.47 9.29
CA ASP A 109 4.68 12.11 9.17
C ASP A 109 6.05 11.95 9.82
N ALA A 110 6.23 10.85 10.54
CA ALA A 110 7.52 10.44 11.09
C ALA A 110 8.18 9.39 10.19
N ALA A 111 9.50 9.44 10.05
CA ALA A 111 10.23 8.52 9.19
C ALA A 111 10.16 7.06 9.64
N LEU A 112 9.80 6.83 10.90
CA LEU A 112 9.52 5.49 11.43
C LEU A 112 8.52 4.71 10.56
N ALA A 113 7.58 5.40 9.89
CA ALA A 113 6.61 4.78 8.99
C ALA A 113 7.26 4.09 7.78
N LEU A 114 8.47 4.50 7.38
CA LEU A 114 9.21 3.91 6.26
C LEU A 114 9.92 2.60 6.63
N VAL A 115 10.08 2.28 7.92
CA VAL A 115 10.75 1.04 8.34
C VAL A 115 9.86 -0.16 7.99
N PRO A 116 10.31 -1.08 7.10
CA PRO A 116 9.43 -2.15 6.61
C PRO A 116 9.00 -3.15 7.70
N ASP A 117 9.89 -3.41 8.65
CA ASP A 117 9.70 -4.40 9.72
C ASP A 117 8.88 -3.83 10.89
N GLN A 118 7.74 -4.46 11.19
CA GLN A 118 6.83 -4.03 12.27
C GLN A 118 7.45 -4.18 13.67
N GLU A 119 8.18 -5.25 13.94
CA GLU A 119 8.79 -5.47 15.26
C GLU A 119 9.87 -4.41 15.53
N VAL A 120 10.64 -4.01 14.50
CA VAL A 120 11.57 -2.89 14.59
C VAL A 120 10.81 -1.60 14.91
N ARG A 121 9.70 -1.31 14.23
CA ARG A 121 8.88 -0.10 14.49
C ARG A 121 8.36 -0.07 15.92
N GLU A 122 7.75 -1.15 16.38
CA GLU A 122 7.19 -1.26 17.72
C GLU A 122 8.27 -1.14 18.80
N ARG A 123 9.44 -1.76 18.60
CA ARG A 123 10.57 -1.63 19.52
C ARG A 123 11.04 -0.18 19.65
N LEU A 124 11.02 0.57 18.55
CA LEU A 124 11.38 1.99 18.56
C LEU A 124 10.34 2.88 19.25
N LEU A 125 9.06 2.47 19.28
CA LEU A 125 7.96 3.17 19.98
C LEU A 125 7.89 2.86 21.48
N ARG A 126 8.20 1.62 21.89
CA ARG A 126 8.04 1.11 23.27
C ARG A 126 9.12 1.55 24.27
N ARG A 127 9.88 2.62 24.01
CA ARG A 127 11.08 2.97 24.80
C ARG A 127 10.75 3.47 26.22
N ASP A 128 10.58 2.51 27.14
CA ASP A 128 10.57 2.68 28.60
C ASP A 128 11.92 2.20 29.19
N GLY A 129 12.98 3.02 29.11
CA GLY A 129 14.31 2.68 29.63
C GLY A 129 15.15 3.91 30.02
N PRO A 130 16.17 3.79 30.91
CA PRO A 130 16.93 4.94 31.40
C PRO A 130 17.70 5.65 30.27
N ALA A 131 17.56 6.98 30.23
CA ALA A 131 17.83 7.87 29.10
C ALA A 131 19.30 7.96 28.61
N GLU A 132 20.28 7.45 29.34
CA GLU A 132 21.70 7.75 29.02
C GLU A 132 22.24 7.04 27.77
N HIS A 133 21.64 5.90 27.36
CA HIS A 133 22.09 5.13 26.19
C HIS A 133 20.97 4.78 25.19
N ASP A 134 19.73 5.18 25.49
CA ASP A 134 18.53 4.77 24.74
C ASP A 134 18.12 5.72 23.61
N TRP A 135 19.06 6.51 23.11
CA TRP A 135 18.83 7.45 22.00
C TRP A 135 19.47 6.96 20.69
N ARG A 136 20.23 5.85 20.72
CA ARG A 136 20.82 5.22 19.53
C ARG A 136 20.04 3.98 19.13
N ILE A 137 19.90 3.78 17.84
CA ILE A 137 19.44 2.54 17.22
C ILE A 137 20.69 1.77 16.81
N PRO A 138 20.89 0.53 17.32
CA PRO A 138 22.07 -0.24 16.98
C PRO A 138 22.09 -0.59 15.49
N VAL A 139 23.30 -0.73 14.95
CA VAL A 139 23.51 -1.21 13.57
C VAL A 139 22.89 -2.61 13.43
N PRO A 140 22.20 -2.90 12.32
CA PRO A 140 21.68 -4.24 12.04
C PRO A 140 22.83 -5.27 12.00
N LYS A 141 22.60 -6.49 12.47
CA LYS A 141 23.56 -7.56 12.23
C LYS A 141 23.64 -7.89 10.72
N PRO A 142 24.72 -8.53 10.25
CA PRO A 142 24.88 -8.87 8.83
C PRO A 142 23.69 -9.62 8.22
N ASP A 143 23.01 -10.45 9.00
CA ASP A 143 21.84 -11.24 8.63
C ASP A 143 20.50 -10.54 8.94
N GLU A 144 20.50 -9.26 9.32
CA GLU A 144 19.31 -8.46 9.64
C GLU A 144 19.09 -7.30 8.66
N TRP A 145 20.00 -7.06 7.71
CA TRP A 145 19.90 -5.97 6.74
C TRP A 145 18.59 -6.01 5.93
N GLN A 146 18.08 -7.19 5.59
CA GLN A 146 16.80 -7.35 4.88
C GLN A 146 15.58 -6.80 5.64
N ARG A 147 15.70 -6.57 6.95
CA ARG A 147 14.65 -5.93 7.77
C ARG A 147 14.54 -4.43 7.51
N TRP A 148 15.57 -3.85 6.92
CA TRP A 148 15.67 -2.42 6.59
C TRP A 148 15.50 -2.15 5.09
N GLY A 149 15.66 -3.15 4.23
CA GLY A 149 15.41 -3.04 2.81
C GLY A 149 15.90 -4.26 2.03
N SER A 150 15.36 -4.47 0.82
CA SER A 150 15.76 -5.59 -0.03
C SER A 150 17.26 -5.58 -0.33
N THR A 151 17.97 -6.67 -0.07
CA THR A 151 19.42 -6.80 -0.37
C THR A 151 19.68 -7.31 -1.79
N ALA A 152 18.65 -7.46 -2.62
CA ALA A 152 18.77 -7.95 -3.99
C ALA A 152 19.76 -7.13 -4.82
N GLY A 153 20.61 -7.82 -5.59
CA GLY A 153 21.64 -7.19 -6.44
C GLY A 153 22.92 -6.80 -5.69
N LEU A 154 22.97 -6.84 -4.36
CA LEU A 154 24.22 -6.63 -3.62
C LEU A 154 25.13 -7.85 -3.73
N ARG A 155 26.40 -7.61 -4.08
CA ARG A 155 27.46 -8.61 -3.97
C ARG A 155 27.92 -8.75 -2.53
N ALA A 156 28.54 -9.87 -2.19
CA ALA A 156 29.04 -10.14 -0.83
C ALA A 156 30.01 -9.04 -0.33
N GLU A 157 30.86 -8.51 -1.22
CA GLU A 157 31.80 -7.43 -0.89
C GLU A 157 31.08 -6.11 -0.60
N ALA A 158 29.98 -5.84 -1.30
CA ALA A 158 29.17 -4.66 -1.08
C ALA A 158 28.42 -4.73 0.25
N LEU A 159 27.88 -5.91 0.59
CA LEU A 159 27.24 -6.16 1.89
C LEU A 159 28.25 -6.06 3.04
N ALA A 160 29.45 -6.64 2.89
CA ALA A 160 30.53 -6.51 3.87
C ALA A 160 30.99 -5.05 4.05
N ARG A 161 30.98 -4.26 2.97
CA ARG A 161 31.26 -2.82 3.04
C ARG A 161 30.17 -2.05 3.77
N LEU A 162 28.90 -2.37 3.51
CA LEU A 162 27.75 -1.80 4.19
C LEU A 162 27.83 -2.06 5.70
N ASP A 163 28.09 -3.30 6.10
CA ASP A 163 28.27 -3.69 7.49
C ASP A 163 29.46 -2.97 8.16
N ARG A 164 30.62 -2.95 7.50
CA ARG A 164 31.86 -2.37 8.05
C ARG A 164 31.76 -0.87 8.34
N TYR A 165 31.03 -0.12 7.51
CA TYR A 165 30.95 1.35 7.62
C TYR A 165 29.65 1.85 8.23
N ALA A 166 28.75 0.94 8.62
CA ALA A 166 27.53 1.30 9.30
C ALA A 166 27.80 1.95 10.67
N ALA A 167 26.97 2.92 11.03
CA ALA A 167 27.01 3.60 12.32
C ALA A 167 25.64 3.55 12.99
N PRO A 168 25.53 3.51 14.33
CA PRO A 168 24.24 3.58 15.02
C PRO A 168 23.46 4.84 14.62
N HIS A 169 22.14 4.73 14.47
CA HIS A 169 21.29 5.85 14.06
C HIS A 169 20.69 6.59 15.26
N PRO A 170 20.66 7.93 15.30
CA PRO A 170 19.92 8.68 16.33
C PRO A 170 18.41 8.40 16.22
N SER A 171 17.76 7.95 17.28
CA SER A 171 16.34 7.59 17.20
C SER A 171 15.40 8.79 17.09
N GLY A 172 15.78 9.93 17.71
CA GLY A 172 15.02 11.18 17.60
C GLY A 172 14.73 11.55 16.15
N ALA A 173 15.70 11.32 15.28
CA ALA A 173 15.59 11.56 13.85
C ALA A 173 14.58 10.68 13.10
N LEU A 174 14.24 9.48 13.63
CA LEU A 174 13.21 8.62 13.02
C LEU A 174 11.81 8.83 13.61
N VAL A 175 11.71 9.16 14.90
CA VAL A 175 10.42 9.23 15.61
C VAL A 175 9.80 10.62 15.59
N GLN A 176 10.59 11.67 15.38
CA GLN A 176 10.10 13.04 15.27
C GLN A 176 9.34 13.24 13.97
N SER A 177 8.13 13.80 14.08
CA SER A 177 7.32 14.21 12.93
C SER A 177 8.01 15.32 12.13
N LEU A 178 8.00 15.16 10.81
CA LEU A 178 8.38 16.19 9.85
C LEU A 178 7.39 17.36 9.92
N ARG A 179 7.91 18.59 9.81
CA ARG A 179 7.12 19.81 9.74
C ARG A 179 7.34 20.50 8.40
N LEU A 180 6.27 20.65 7.63
CA LEU A 180 6.25 21.29 6.32
C LEU A 180 5.23 22.44 6.32
N THR A 181 5.59 23.53 5.67
CA THR A 181 4.72 24.71 5.51
C THR A 181 3.84 24.63 4.27
N GLY A 182 4.12 23.68 3.37
CA GLY A 182 3.48 23.55 2.06
C GLY A 182 4.22 24.28 0.95
N ALA A 183 5.41 24.84 1.23
CA ALA A 183 6.21 25.58 0.27
C ALA A 183 6.77 24.70 -0.87
N LEU A 184 6.69 23.37 -0.71
CA LEU A 184 7.06 22.38 -1.72
C LEU A 184 6.03 22.21 -2.85
N ALA A 185 4.84 22.80 -2.74
CA ALA A 185 3.81 22.67 -3.76
C ALA A 185 4.32 23.20 -5.12
N GLY A 186 4.31 22.34 -6.14
CA GLY A 186 4.81 22.65 -7.48
C GLY A 186 6.34 22.56 -7.64
N LEU A 187 7.06 22.09 -6.62
CA LEU A 187 8.48 21.79 -6.76
C LEU A 187 8.65 20.51 -7.61
N PRO A 188 9.43 20.54 -8.71
CA PRO A 188 9.63 19.36 -9.53
C PRO A 188 10.20 18.20 -8.71
N THR A 189 9.57 17.04 -8.84
CA THR A 189 9.86 15.88 -8.01
C THR A 189 10.05 14.64 -8.86
N THR A 190 10.94 13.75 -8.46
CA THR A 190 11.16 12.46 -9.12
C THR A 190 11.17 11.33 -8.12
N GLY A 191 10.36 10.29 -8.34
CA GLY A 191 10.45 9.02 -7.63
C GLY A 191 11.35 8.03 -8.38
N VAL A 192 12.27 7.37 -7.69
CA VAL A 192 13.10 6.30 -8.24
C VAL A 192 12.89 5.05 -7.39
N PHE A 193 12.21 4.05 -7.94
CA PHE A 193 11.85 2.82 -7.21
C PHE A 193 12.83 1.68 -7.48
N CYS A 194 13.31 1.04 -6.42
CA CYS A 194 14.07 -0.20 -6.53
C CYS A 194 13.10 -1.38 -6.53
N THR A 195 12.85 -1.98 -7.70
CA THR A 195 11.69 -2.85 -7.92
C THR A 195 11.76 -4.18 -7.15
N ALA A 196 12.94 -4.61 -6.69
CA ALA A 196 13.06 -5.77 -5.81
C ALA A 196 12.55 -5.51 -4.39
N GLY A 197 12.19 -4.27 -4.05
CA GLY A 197 11.43 -3.90 -2.86
C GLY A 197 9.91 -4.04 -3.00
N GLY A 198 9.41 -4.36 -4.21
CA GLY A 198 7.98 -4.57 -4.49
C GLY A 198 7.23 -3.34 -4.99
N VAL A 199 7.80 -2.14 -4.89
CA VAL A 199 7.18 -0.91 -5.41
C VAL A 199 7.57 -0.71 -6.87
N THR A 200 6.56 -0.47 -7.72
CA THR A 200 6.72 -0.21 -9.16
C THR A 200 5.90 1.01 -9.57
N VAL A 201 6.24 1.62 -10.69
CA VAL A 201 5.45 2.69 -11.32
C VAL A 201 4.05 2.19 -11.67
N ALA A 202 3.91 0.93 -12.08
CA ALA A 202 2.60 0.33 -12.35
C ALA A 202 1.72 0.28 -11.09
N MET A 203 2.29 -0.05 -9.93
CA MET A 203 1.58 0.01 -8.65
C MET A 203 1.15 1.44 -8.32
N VAL A 204 2.03 2.43 -8.51
CA VAL A 204 1.69 3.85 -8.28
C VAL A 204 0.59 4.32 -9.24
N GLU A 205 0.64 3.92 -10.52
CA GLU A 205 -0.43 4.23 -11.48
C GLU A 205 -1.78 3.66 -11.05
N THR A 206 -1.78 2.46 -10.48
CA THR A 206 -2.99 1.86 -9.91
C THR A 206 -3.48 2.65 -8.71
N LEU A 207 -2.61 3.08 -7.80
CA LEU A 207 -2.98 3.91 -6.65
C LEU A 207 -3.53 5.29 -7.05
N VAL A 208 -2.96 5.90 -8.09
CA VAL A 208 -3.47 7.15 -8.66
C VAL A 208 -4.87 6.94 -9.25
N ARG A 209 -5.07 5.85 -9.99
CA ARG A 209 -6.36 5.52 -10.64
C ARG A 209 -7.43 5.09 -9.65
N SER A 210 -7.08 4.40 -8.57
CA SER A 210 -8.04 3.96 -7.55
C SER A 210 -8.65 5.13 -6.77
N GLY A 211 -7.98 6.30 -6.78
CA GLY A 211 -8.57 7.58 -6.42
C GLY A 211 -8.41 8.10 -4.98
N PRO A 212 -7.65 7.50 -4.02
CA PRO A 212 -7.36 8.18 -2.76
C PRO A 212 -6.71 9.56 -3.01
N PRO A 213 -7.23 10.65 -2.41
CA PRO A 213 -6.77 12.01 -2.70
C PRO A 213 -5.27 12.21 -2.55
N GLN A 214 -4.65 11.53 -1.59
CA GLN A 214 -3.21 11.61 -1.31
C GLN A 214 -2.33 11.15 -2.47
N PHE A 215 -2.81 10.23 -3.33
CA PHE A 215 -2.04 9.75 -4.48
C PHE A 215 -2.23 10.63 -5.71
N ARG A 216 -3.23 11.53 -5.77
CA ARG A 216 -3.43 12.42 -6.91
C ARG A 216 -2.27 13.37 -7.14
N ALA A 217 -1.56 13.77 -6.08
CA ALA A 217 -0.36 14.60 -6.20
C ALA A 217 0.74 13.92 -7.04
N LEU A 218 0.74 12.59 -7.14
CA LEU A 218 1.69 11.83 -7.96
C LEU A 218 1.40 11.90 -9.47
N ALA A 219 0.23 12.41 -9.84
CA ALA A 219 -0.12 12.71 -11.21
C ALA A 219 0.18 14.16 -11.63
N ASP A 220 0.79 14.96 -10.75
CA ASP A 220 1.21 16.30 -11.11
C ASP A 220 2.21 16.25 -12.29
N PRO A 221 2.08 17.11 -13.33
CA PRO A 221 2.97 17.11 -14.48
C PRO A 221 4.46 17.31 -14.17
N GLN A 222 4.78 17.88 -13.01
CA GLN A 222 6.13 18.11 -12.53
C GLN A 222 6.72 16.88 -11.79
N VAL A 223 5.89 15.87 -11.52
CA VAL A 223 6.27 14.58 -10.93
C VAL A 223 6.62 13.57 -12.03
N THR A 224 7.75 12.90 -11.86
CA THR A 224 8.27 11.90 -12.80
C THR A 224 8.76 10.67 -12.06
N PHE A 225 8.79 9.52 -12.74
CA PHE A 225 9.21 8.27 -12.13
C PHE A 225 10.22 7.50 -12.96
N PHE A 226 11.12 6.81 -12.27
CA PHE A 226 12.04 5.81 -12.79
C PHE A 226 12.00 4.54 -11.95
N GLU A 227 12.47 3.46 -12.54
CA GLU A 227 12.64 2.17 -11.87
C GLU A 227 14.09 1.71 -12.05
N LEU A 228 14.61 1.03 -11.03
CA LEU A 228 15.89 0.32 -11.07
C LEU A 228 15.64 -1.14 -10.68
N ALA A 229 16.15 -2.08 -11.46
CA ALA A 229 15.99 -3.52 -11.24
C ALA A 229 16.96 -4.04 -10.16
N THR A 230 16.84 -3.53 -8.94
CA THR A 230 17.72 -3.80 -7.80
C THR A 230 16.94 -3.74 -6.48
N GLY A 231 17.58 -4.14 -5.38
CA GLY A 231 17.16 -3.85 -4.01
C GLY A 231 17.59 -2.47 -3.51
N HIS A 232 17.39 -2.24 -2.22
CA HIS A 232 17.31 -0.95 -1.51
C HIS A 232 18.57 -0.08 -1.54
N TRP A 233 19.74 -0.62 -1.90
CA TRP A 233 20.99 0.13 -1.96
C TRP A 233 21.54 0.21 -3.40
N PRO A 234 20.86 0.92 -4.33
CA PRO A 234 21.26 1.03 -5.74
C PRO A 234 22.66 1.66 -5.90
N MET A 235 23.10 2.48 -4.95
CA MET A 235 24.44 3.07 -4.90
C MET A 235 25.56 2.02 -4.85
N LEU A 236 25.24 0.82 -4.34
CA LEU A 236 26.17 -0.29 -4.18
C LEU A 236 25.98 -1.38 -5.26
N SER A 237 24.73 -1.64 -5.66
CA SER A 237 24.41 -2.71 -6.62
C SER A 237 24.53 -2.25 -8.08
N THR A 238 24.06 -1.04 -8.40
CA THR A 238 23.86 -0.53 -9.77
C THR A 238 24.25 0.96 -9.91
N PRO A 239 25.44 1.39 -9.44
CA PRO A 239 25.82 2.81 -9.43
C PRO A 239 25.87 3.47 -10.82
N ASP A 240 26.16 2.71 -11.88
CA ASP A 240 26.14 3.19 -13.27
C ASP A 240 24.74 3.62 -13.70
N GLU A 241 23.77 2.73 -13.48
CA GLU A 241 22.37 2.94 -13.84
C GLU A 241 21.75 4.04 -12.98
N LEU A 242 22.04 4.05 -11.67
CA LEU A 242 21.60 5.09 -10.77
C LEU A 242 22.10 6.48 -11.19
N ALA A 243 23.39 6.62 -11.52
CA ALA A 243 23.93 7.90 -11.98
C ALA A 243 23.25 8.39 -13.28
N ALA A 244 23.00 7.48 -14.23
CA ALA A 244 22.28 7.79 -15.46
C ALA A 244 20.83 8.25 -15.18
N VAL A 245 20.12 7.56 -14.27
CA VAL A 245 18.77 7.95 -13.85
C VAL A 245 18.77 9.32 -13.17
N LEU A 246 19.74 9.62 -12.29
CA LEU A 246 19.81 10.91 -11.61
C LEU A 246 20.07 12.08 -12.58
N LEU A 247 20.89 11.89 -13.62
CA LEU A 247 21.09 12.89 -14.67
C LEU A 247 19.82 13.15 -15.48
N ARG A 248 19.10 12.08 -15.83
CA ARG A 248 17.82 12.17 -16.55
C ARG A 248 16.73 12.81 -15.70
N ALA A 249 16.68 12.47 -14.41
CA ALA A 249 15.79 13.10 -13.45
C ALA A 249 16.07 14.61 -13.36
N ALA A 250 17.34 15.02 -13.26
CA ALA A 250 17.73 16.43 -13.27
C ALA A 250 17.26 17.17 -14.52
N ALA A 251 17.30 16.51 -15.68
CA ALA A 251 16.77 17.04 -16.95
C ALA A 251 15.23 17.04 -17.06
N GLY A 252 14.51 16.55 -16.05
CA GLY A 252 13.04 16.49 -16.03
C GLY A 252 12.45 15.36 -16.88
N GLU A 253 13.27 14.37 -17.23
CA GLU A 253 12.81 13.13 -17.86
C GLU A 253 12.18 12.18 -16.83
N GLY A 254 11.54 11.13 -17.34
CA GLY A 254 10.93 10.07 -16.54
C GLY A 254 9.49 9.81 -16.97
N ARG A 255 8.93 8.71 -16.49
CA ARG A 255 7.53 8.36 -16.73
C ARG A 255 6.65 9.31 -15.94
N ARG A 256 5.64 9.90 -16.58
CA ARG A 256 4.60 10.69 -15.90
C ARG A 256 3.37 9.82 -15.77
N ILE A 257 2.78 9.86 -14.58
CA ILE A 257 1.50 9.22 -14.35
C ILE A 257 0.43 10.28 -14.61
N THR A 258 -0.51 10.00 -15.49
CA THR A 258 -1.65 10.88 -15.68
C THR A 258 -2.80 10.37 -14.82
N ALA A 259 -3.31 11.21 -13.94
CA ALA A 259 -4.67 11.06 -13.47
C ALA A 259 -5.56 11.32 -14.68
N SER A 260 -6.04 10.28 -15.35
CA SER A 260 -6.93 10.42 -16.50
C SER A 260 -8.17 11.22 -16.07
N GLY A 261 -8.21 12.50 -16.42
CA GLY A 261 -9.26 13.44 -16.03
C GLY A 261 -10.63 13.17 -16.64
N ASP A 262 -10.71 12.26 -17.63
CA ASP A 262 -11.95 11.91 -18.33
C ASP A 262 -12.56 10.56 -17.90
N GLU A 263 -11.86 9.77 -17.09
CA GLU A 263 -12.41 8.49 -16.61
C GLU A 263 -13.09 8.70 -15.25
N GLN A 264 -14.39 8.40 -15.20
CA GLN A 264 -15.15 8.42 -13.97
C GLN A 264 -14.42 7.60 -12.88
N PRO A 265 -14.21 8.14 -11.66
CA PRO A 265 -13.58 7.40 -10.57
C PRO A 265 -14.24 6.04 -10.37
N PHE A 266 -13.45 5.00 -10.08
CA PHE A 266 -13.96 3.63 -9.95
C PHE A 266 -15.21 3.54 -9.06
N HIS A 267 -15.20 4.22 -7.91
CA HIS A 267 -16.30 4.23 -6.95
C HIS A 267 -17.60 4.89 -7.45
N LEU A 268 -17.56 5.57 -8.60
CA LEU A 268 -18.72 6.16 -9.27
C LEU A 268 -19.08 5.43 -10.57
N LYS A 269 -18.22 4.53 -11.07
CA LYS A 269 -18.52 3.74 -12.27
C LYS A 269 -19.77 2.89 -12.04
N PRO A 270 -20.66 2.76 -13.05
CA PRO A 270 -21.88 1.98 -12.90
C PRO A 270 -21.58 0.50 -12.72
N PHE A 271 -22.46 -0.21 -12.01
CA PHE A 271 -22.42 -1.66 -11.95
C PHE A 271 -22.58 -2.27 -13.35
N VAL A 272 -21.88 -3.38 -13.61
CA VAL A 272 -21.88 -4.02 -14.93
C VAL A 272 -23.29 -4.41 -15.36
N LEU A 273 -24.14 -4.95 -14.48
CA LEU A 273 -25.51 -5.35 -14.82
C LEU A 273 -26.47 -4.17 -14.72
N ASP A 274 -27.43 -4.11 -15.64
CA ASP A 274 -28.57 -3.19 -15.53
C ASP A 274 -29.61 -3.81 -14.58
N VAL A 275 -29.76 -3.20 -13.41
CA VAL A 275 -30.60 -3.72 -12.33
C VAL A 275 -31.58 -2.63 -11.90
N PRO A 276 -32.89 -2.94 -11.82
CA PRO A 276 -33.88 -1.97 -11.39
C PRO A 276 -33.54 -1.33 -10.04
N VAL A 277 -33.71 -0.02 -9.95
CA VAL A 277 -33.57 0.71 -8.68
C VAL A 277 -34.63 0.20 -7.70
N ARG A 278 -34.16 -0.29 -6.55
CA ARG A 278 -35.00 -0.66 -5.41
C ARG A 278 -34.70 0.23 -4.21
N PRO A 279 -35.70 0.56 -3.38
CA PRO A 279 -35.47 1.18 -2.08
C PRO A 279 -34.52 0.33 -1.24
N ARG A 280 -33.77 0.99 -0.37
CA ARG A 280 -32.93 0.34 0.64
C ARG A 280 -33.21 0.95 2.00
N GLU A 281 -33.07 0.14 3.04
CA GLU A 281 -33.27 0.54 4.42
C GLU A 281 -31.93 0.55 5.15
N ARG A 282 -31.54 1.71 5.70
CA ARG A 282 -30.28 1.87 6.42
C ARG A 282 -30.47 1.57 7.91
N ILE A 283 -29.68 0.63 8.43
CA ILE A 283 -29.64 0.25 9.84
C ILE A 283 -28.19 0.28 10.30
N GLY A 284 -27.79 1.36 10.98
CA GLY A 284 -26.41 1.54 11.44
C GLY A 284 -25.40 1.52 10.28
N SER A 285 -24.50 0.52 10.27
CA SER A 285 -23.45 0.33 9.27
C SER A 285 -23.90 -0.43 8.01
N VAL A 286 -25.14 -0.95 7.97
CA VAL A 286 -25.65 -1.74 6.84
C VAL A 286 -26.81 -1.06 6.12
N ASP A 287 -26.93 -1.33 4.81
CA ASP A 287 -28.14 -1.04 4.04
C ASP A 287 -28.74 -2.36 3.51
N LEU A 288 -30.03 -2.57 3.77
CA LEU A 288 -30.77 -3.75 3.32
C LEU A 288 -31.55 -3.45 2.05
N HIS A 289 -31.33 -4.27 1.03
CA HIS A 289 -32.11 -4.34 -0.19
C HIS A 289 -33.01 -5.57 -0.12
N LEU A 290 -34.29 -5.35 0.19
CA LEU A 290 -35.23 -6.44 0.44
C LEU A 290 -35.85 -6.97 -0.86
N PRO A 291 -36.06 -8.30 -0.97
CA PRO A 291 -36.95 -8.86 -1.96
C PRO A 291 -38.41 -8.52 -1.60
N GLY A 292 -39.31 -8.51 -2.59
CA GLY A 292 -40.74 -8.30 -2.35
C GLY A 292 -41.41 -9.57 -1.81
N ALA A 293 -41.10 -9.95 -0.57
CA ALA A 293 -41.62 -11.15 0.09
C ALA A 293 -42.05 -10.86 1.54
N ASP A 294 -43.05 -11.61 2.02
CA ASP A 294 -43.62 -11.46 3.37
C ASP A 294 -42.92 -12.34 4.42
N GLU A 295 -42.14 -13.34 3.99
CA GLU A 295 -41.41 -14.27 4.85
C GLU A 295 -39.92 -13.91 4.96
N PRO A 296 -39.21 -14.34 6.04
CA PRO A 296 -37.77 -14.13 6.15
C PRO A 296 -37.01 -14.81 5.00
N ARG A 297 -36.03 -14.12 4.43
CA ARG A 297 -35.26 -14.60 3.27
C ARG A 297 -33.77 -14.72 3.59
N PRO A 298 -33.04 -15.65 2.94
CA PRO A 298 -31.58 -15.70 3.03
C PRO A 298 -30.96 -14.34 2.70
N ALA A 299 -29.74 -14.08 3.20
CA ALA A 299 -29.04 -12.82 2.94
C ALA A 299 -27.65 -13.01 2.33
N VAL A 300 -27.22 -12.04 1.53
CA VAL A 300 -25.85 -11.91 1.01
C VAL A 300 -25.29 -10.57 1.48
N VAL A 301 -24.20 -10.61 2.25
CA VAL A 301 -23.50 -9.43 2.76
C VAL A 301 -22.29 -9.14 1.88
N PHE A 302 -22.26 -7.98 1.23
CA PHE A 302 -21.19 -7.53 0.34
C PHE A 302 -20.18 -6.66 1.10
N VAL A 303 -18.98 -7.20 1.30
CA VAL A 303 -17.87 -6.59 2.05
C VAL A 303 -16.87 -5.97 1.09
N HIS A 304 -16.76 -4.64 1.10
CA HIS A 304 -15.92 -3.91 0.17
C HIS A 304 -14.42 -4.13 0.37
N GLY A 305 -13.64 -3.83 -0.68
CA GLY A 305 -12.17 -3.77 -0.60
C GLY A 305 -11.66 -2.49 0.07
N GLY A 306 -10.33 -2.37 0.21
CA GLY A 306 -9.71 -1.18 0.80
C GLY A 306 -8.18 -1.28 0.81
N PRO A 307 -7.48 -0.43 1.58
CA PRO A 307 -8.06 0.62 2.42
C PRO A 307 -8.72 1.76 1.63
N VAL A 308 -9.75 2.37 2.21
CA VAL A 308 -10.47 3.52 1.62
C VAL A 308 -10.32 4.72 2.54
N ALA A 309 -10.10 5.93 2.02
CA ALA A 309 -9.94 7.09 2.90
C ALA A 309 -11.22 7.38 3.72
N ALA A 310 -11.08 7.65 5.02
CA ALA A 310 -12.21 7.81 5.96
C ALA A 310 -13.15 8.98 5.58
N GLU A 311 -12.61 9.98 4.90
CA GLU A 311 -13.30 11.17 4.40
C GLU A 311 -13.94 10.98 3.02
N LEU A 312 -13.62 9.89 2.30
CA LEU A 312 -14.15 9.67 0.96
C LEU A 312 -15.67 9.52 0.99
N ARG A 313 -16.35 10.28 0.13
CA ARG A 313 -17.80 10.23 -0.04
C ARG A 313 -18.16 10.10 -1.53
N PRO A 314 -19.19 9.33 -1.90
CA PRO A 314 -19.98 8.43 -1.05
C PRO A 314 -19.12 7.32 -0.41
N THR A 315 -19.53 6.79 0.74
CA THR A 315 -18.81 5.66 1.38
C THR A 315 -19.01 4.39 0.55
N PRO A 316 -18.15 3.36 0.70
CA PRO A 316 -18.25 2.14 -0.11
C PRO A 316 -19.63 1.49 -0.17
N ARG A 317 -20.38 1.41 0.93
CA ARG A 317 -21.76 0.85 0.87
C ARG A 317 -22.70 1.58 -0.10
N ASP A 318 -22.37 2.84 -0.44
CA ASP A 318 -23.13 3.71 -1.33
C ASP A 318 -22.62 3.68 -2.79
N TRP A 319 -21.55 2.94 -3.11
CA TRP A 319 -21.02 2.91 -4.48
C TRP A 319 -21.95 2.12 -5.42
N PRO A 320 -22.02 2.49 -6.72
CA PRO A 320 -22.91 1.81 -7.66
C PRO A 320 -22.64 0.32 -7.79
N VAL A 321 -21.37 -0.12 -7.71
CA VAL A 321 -21.00 -1.55 -7.78
C VAL A 321 -21.65 -2.38 -6.65
N TYR A 322 -21.50 -1.96 -5.39
CA TYR A 322 -22.03 -2.71 -4.24
C TYR A 322 -23.55 -2.60 -4.14
N THR A 323 -24.12 -1.41 -4.37
CA THR A 323 -25.58 -1.25 -4.42
C THR A 323 -26.19 -2.00 -5.61
N GLY A 324 -25.47 -2.13 -6.73
CA GLY A 324 -25.84 -2.94 -7.88
C GLY A 324 -25.90 -4.43 -7.54
N HIS A 325 -24.84 -4.96 -6.92
CA HIS A 325 -24.80 -6.32 -6.39
C HIS A 325 -25.97 -6.60 -5.42
N ALA A 326 -26.22 -5.71 -4.46
CA ALA A 326 -27.29 -5.88 -3.48
C ALA A 326 -28.70 -5.81 -4.12
N ARG A 327 -28.92 -4.92 -5.08
CA ARG A 327 -30.17 -4.87 -5.85
C ARG A 327 -30.36 -6.11 -6.70
N TYR A 328 -29.29 -6.66 -7.27
CA TYR A 328 -29.37 -7.85 -8.10
C TYR A 328 -29.73 -9.07 -7.25
N ALA A 329 -29.09 -9.25 -6.10
CA ALA A 329 -29.46 -10.27 -5.11
C ALA A 329 -30.94 -10.14 -4.68
N ALA A 330 -31.41 -8.92 -4.39
CA ALA A 330 -32.82 -8.64 -4.10
C ALA A 330 -33.77 -9.01 -5.25
N SER A 331 -33.34 -8.81 -6.50
CA SER A 331 -34.12 -9.22 -7.68
C SER A 331 -34.21 -10.74 -7.84
N LEU A 332 -33.24 -11.47 -7.28
CA LEU A 332 -33.20 -12.93 -7.26
C LEU A 332 -33.85 -13.53 -6.00
N GLY A 333 -34.49 -12.70 -5.16
CA GLY A 333 -35.33 -13.16 -4.06
C GLY A 333 -34.61 -13.41 -2.73
N VAL A 334 -33.40 -12.87 -2.55
CA VAL A 334 -32.66 -12.87 -1.27
C VAL A 334 -32.39 -11.45 -0.79
N VAL A 335 -32.12 -11.24 0.49
CA VAL A 335 -31.76 -9.91 1.01
C VAL A 335 -30.34 -9.56 0.57
N GLY A 336 -30.16 -8.49 -0.20
CA GLY A 336 -28.83 -7.95 -0.50
C GLY A 336 -28.42 -6.93 0.55
N VAL A 337 -27.22 -7.05 1.12
CA VAL A 337 -26.75 -6.16 2.18
C VAL A 337 -25.41 -5.53 1.84
N THR A 338 -25.34 -4.21 1.78
CA THR A 338 -24.05 -3.48 1.69
C THR A 338 -23.62 -3.04 3.08
N VAL A 339 -22.33 -3.17 3.41
CA VAL A 339 -21.75 -2.78 4.71
C VAL A 339 -20.69 -1.68 4.55
N ASP A 340 -20.60 -0.77 5.52
CA ASP A 340 -19.43 0.09 5.74
C ASP A 340 -18.58 -0.48 6.88
N HIS A 341 -17.25 -0.48 6.73
CA HIS A 341 -16.30 -0.84 7.79
C HIS A 341 -15.07 0.08 7.81
N GLY A 342 -14.37 0.11 8.94
CA GLY A 342 -13.25 1.03 9.22
C GLY A 342 -11.91 0.66 8.60
N LEU A 343 -11.86 0.02 7.43
CA LEU A 343 -10.59 -0.31 6.77
C LEU A 343 -10.04 0.93 6.04
N TYR A 344 -9.37 1.82 6.79
CA TYR A 344 -8.85 3.09 6.27
C TYR A 344 -7.34 3.08 6.00
N ALA A 345 -6.60 2.20 6.69
CA ALA A 345 -5.21 1.87 6.45
C ALA A 345 -4.95 0.35 6.56
N LEU A 346 -3.77 -0.11 6.13
CA LEU A 346 -3.36 -1.52 6.23
C LEU A 346 -3.27 -2.03 7.68
N THR A 347 -3.17 -1.13 8.65
CA THR A 347 -3.19 -1.45 10.09
C THR A 347 -4.59 -1.75 10.63
N ASP A 348 -5.64 -1.40 9.89
CA ASP A 348 -7.01 -1.35 10.42
C ASP A 348 -7.78 -2.66 10.20
N TYR A 349 -7.14 -3.71 9.67
CA TYR A 349 -7.79 -4.98 9.40
C TYR A 349 -8.46 -5.59 10.64
N ALA A 350 -7.85 -5.44 11.83
CA ALA A 350 -8.44 -5.91 13.08
C ALA A 350 -9.77 -5.20 13.40
N GLN A 351 -9.78 -3.86 13.33
CA GLN A 351 -10.99 -3.07 13.54
C GLN A 351 -12.05 -3.37 12.48
N ALA A 352 -11.66 -3.45 11.21
CA ALA A 352 -12.58 -3.75 10.12
C ALA A 352 -13.24 -5.13 10.27
N ALA A 353 -12.51 -6.13 10.78
CA ALA A 353 -13.07 -7.45 11.07
C ALA A 353 -14.14 -7.39 12.18
N GLU A 354 -13.92 -6.61 13.24
CA GLU A 354 -14.91 -6.37 14.29
C GLU A 354 -16.16 -5.65 13.76
N ASP A 355 -15.97 -4.63 12.92
CA ASP A 355 -17.06 -3.89 12.29
C ASP A 355 -17.94 -4.81 11.42
N ILE A 356 -17.32 -5.71 10.65
CA ILE A 356 -18.03 -6.69 9.81
C ILE A 356 -18.79 -7.70 10.68
N ALA A 357 -18.18 -8.21 11.75
CA ALA A 357 -18.86 -9.12 12.67
C ALA A 357 -20.09 -8.45 13.31
N ALA A 358 -19.97 -7.18 13.75
CA ALA A 358 -21.09 -6.42 14.29
C ALA A 358 -22.18 -6.16 13.23
N ALA A 359 -21.80 -5.85 11.99
CA ALA A 359 -22.74 -5.68 10.88
C ALA A 359 -23.49 -6.97 10.55
N VAL A 360 -22.82 -8.12 10.57
CA VAL A 360 -23.46 -9.44 10.36
C VAL A 360 -24.48 -9.73 11.45
N GLU A 361 -24.19 -9.40 12.71
CA GLU A 361 -25.16 -9.57 13.80
C GLU A 361 -26.38 -8.64 13.65
N LEU A 362 -26.18 -7.40 13.16
CA LEU A 362 -27.31 -6.51 12.81
C LEU A 362 -28.19 -7.12 11.71
N VAL A 363 -27.59 -7.73 10.70
CA VAL A 363 -28.31 -8.42 9.61
C VAL A 363 -29.08 -9.63 10.15
N ARG A 364 -28.45 -10.47 10.97
CA ARG A 364 -29.08 -11.65 11.58
C ARG A 364 -30.22 -11.31 12.53
N ALA A 365 -30.20 -10.12 13.14
CA ALA A 365 -31.24 -9.65 14.04
C ALA A 365 -32.48 -9.10 13.30
N ASP A 366 -32.40 -8.79 12.01
CA ASP A 366 -33.55 -8.29 11.25
C ASP A 366 -34.56 -9.43 11.04
N PRO A 367 -35.84 -9.28 11.43
CA PRO A 367 -36.83 -10.35 11.35
C PRO A 367 -37.19 -10.77 9.92
N ARG A 368 -36.76 -10.01 8.91
CA ARG A 368 -36.97 -10.32 7.49
C ARG A 368 -35.80 -11.10 6.89
N VAL A 369 -34.74 -11.33 7.67
CA VAL A 369 -33.59 -12.14 7.29
C VAL A 369 -33.70 -13.51 7.95
N ASP A 370 -33.46 -14.56 7.16
CA ASP A 370 -33.24 -15.90 7.68
C ASP A 370 -31.82 -15.97 8.28
N ALA A 371 -31.74 -15.87 9.61
CA ALA A 371 -30.49 -15.78 10.35
C ALA A 371 -29.61 -17.04 10.27
N ASP A 372 -30.13 -18.16 9.73
CA ASP A 372 -29.43 -19.43 9.56
C ASP A 372 -28.98 -19.69 8.11
N ARG A 373 -29.25 -18.74 7.20
CA ARG A 373 -28.90 -18.83 5.77
C ARG A 373 -28.31 -17.51 5.26
N ILE A 374 -27.04 -17.30 5.55
CA ILE A 374 -26.29 -16.11 5.12
C ILE A 374 -25.04 -16.49 4.34
N ALA A 375 -24.72 -15.69 3.33
CA ALA A 375 -23.45 -15.72 2.61
C ALA A 375 -22.70 -14.40 2.81
N LEU A 376 -21.37 -14.46 2.91
CA LEU A 376 -20.49 -13.30 2.97
C LEU A 376 -19.67 -13.22 1.68
N TRP A 377 -19.68 -12.07 1.01
CA TRP A 377 -19.01 -11.87 -0.27
C TRP A 377 -18.00 -10.74 -0.18
N PHE A 378 -16.72 -11.08 -0.28
CA PHE A 378 -15.59 -10.17 -0.15
C PHE A 378 -15.05 -9.73 -1.51
N PHE A 379 -14.55 -8.50 -1.58
CA PHE A 379 -14.04 -7.93 -2.84
C PHE A 379 -12.61 -7.40 -2.65
N SER A 380 -11.73 -7.62 -3.63
CA SER A 380 -10.37 -7.07 -3.64
C SER A 380 -9.62 -7.38 -2.31
N ALA A 381 -8.97 -6.39 -1.71
CA ALA A 381 -8.28 -6.49 -0.42
C ALA A 381 -9.18 -6.86 0.77
N GLY A 382 -10.50 -6.75 0.60
CA GLY A 382 -11.48 -7.28 1.55
C GLY A 382 -11.42 -8.80 1.66
N GLY A 383 -10.84 -9.50 0.66
CA GLY A 383 -10.60 -10.94 0.72
C GLY A 383 -9.79 -11.39 1.94
N LEU A 384 -8.89 -10.54 2.46
CA LEU A 384 -8.15 -10.83 3.70
C LEU A 384 -9.05 -10.90 4.93
N LEU A 385 -10.18 -10.18 4.95
CA LEU A 385 -11.17 -10.19 6.03
C LEU A 385 -11.99 -11.49 6.06
N ALA A 386 -11.90 -12.34 5.03
CA ALA A 386 -12.50 -13.67 5.02
C ALA A 386 -11.82 -14.64 5.99
N THR A 387 -10.62 -14.32 6.49
CA THR A 387 -9.78 -15.23 7.30
C THR A 387 -10.54 -15.87 8.45
N ASP A 388 -11.20 -15.08 9.30
CA ASP A 388 -11.84 -15.61 10.50
C ASP A 388 -13.04 -16.51 10.19
N TRP A 389 -13.78 -16.17 9.14
CA TRP A 389 -14.93 -16.93 8.66
C TRP A 389 -14.53 -18.27 8.05
N LEU A 390 -13.35 -18.33 7.42
CA LEU A 390 -12.76 -19.59 6.93
C LEU A 390 -12.13 -20.41 8.07
N ALA A 391 -11.51 -19.75 9.04
CA ALA A 391 -10.83 -20.43 10.13
C ALA A 391 -11.80 -21.12 11.09
N ALA A 392 -12.93 -20.48 11.37
CA ALA A 392 -13.98 -20.99 12.25
C ALA A 392 -15.39 -20.68 11.68
N PRO A 393 -15.83 -21.40 10.64
CA PRO A 393 -17.13 -21.18 10.02
C PRO A 393 -18.27 -21.36 11.03
N PRO A 394 -19.12 -20.34 11.27
CA PRO A 394 -20.30 -20.52 12.11
C PRO A 394 -21.37 -21.35 11.38
N SER A 395 -22.20 -22.07 12.13
CA SER A 395 -23.17 -23.04 11.57
C SER A 395 -24.26 -22.42 10.69
N TRP A 396 -24.49 -21.11 10.80
CA TRP A 396 -25.45 -20.36 9.98
C TRP A 396 -24.86 -19.89 8.64
N LEU A 397 -23.52 -19.89 8.51
CA LEU A 397 -22.84 -19.40 7.31
C LEU A 397 -22.89 -20.49 6.24
N ARG A 398 -23.49 -20.16 5.10
CA ARG A 398 -23.72 -21.10 4.00
C ARG A 398 -22.69 -21.00 2.88
N CYS A 399 -22.05 -19.85 2.74
CA CYS A 399 -21.08 -19.63 1.68
C CYS A 399 -20.17 -18.44 2.01
N VAL A 400 -18.89 -18.55 1.67
CA VAL A 400 -17.98 -17.41 1.52
C VAL A 400 -17.68 -17.22 0.04
N ALA A 401 -17.89 -16.02 -0.48
CA ALA A 401 -17.60 -15.69 -1.85
C ALA A 401 -16.51 -14.61 -1.93
N ALA A 402 -15.75 -14.59 -3.02
CA ALA A 402 -14.70 -13.62 -3.22
C ALA A 402 -14.54 -13.23 -4.70
N ASN A 403 -14.59 -11.93 -5.00
CA ASN A 403 -14.36 -11.39 -6.35
C ASN A 403 -13.00 -10.70 -6.43
N TYR A 404 -12.20 -11.10 -7.43
CA TYR A 404 -10.84 -10.59 -7.69
C TYR A 404 -10.03 -10.35 -6.39
N PRO A 405 -9.99 -11.32 -5.46
CA PRO A 405 -9.58 -11.03 -4.10
C PRO A 405 -8.06 -10.99 -3.95
N VAL A 406 -7.62 -10.29 -2.92
CA VAL A 406 -6.30 -10.49 -2.31
C VAL A 406 -6.47 -11.49 -1.18
N LEU A 407 -5.77 -12.63 -1.26
CA LEU A 407 -5.94 -13.76 -0.32
C LEU A 407 -4.71 -14.03 0.55
N ALA A 408 -3.65 -13.27 0.35
CA ALA A 408 -2.52 -13.10 1.26
C ALA A 408 -1.96 -11.69 1.06
N PRO A 409 -1.36 -11.05 2.08
CA PRO A 409 -0.71 -9.75 1.86
C PRO A 409 0.45 -9.88 0.88
N PRO A 410 0.43 -9.12 -0.23
CA PRO A 410 1.53 -9.11 -1.18
C PRO A 410 2.76 -8.42 -0.58
N PRO A 411 3.94 -8.54 -1.21
CA PRO A 411 5.14 -7.83 -0.79
C PRO A 411 4.90 -6.33 -0.57
N GLY A 412 5.41 -5.79 0.53
CA GLY A 412 5.22 -4.39 0.92
C GLY A 412 4.01 -4.13 1.81
N TRP A 413 3.07 -5.07 1.94
CA TRP A 413 1.92 -4.97 2.86
C TRP A 413 2.27 -5.44 4.28
N ASN A 414 3.43 -5.01 4.79
CA ASN A 414 3.99 -5.48 6.06
C ASN A 414 3.23 -4.99 7.30
N ALA A 415 2.33 -4.02 7.14
CA ALA A 415 1.49 -3.50 8.22
C ALA A 415 0.21 -4.33 8.46
N VAL A 416 -0.10 -5.28 7.58
CA VAL A 416 -1.24 -6.18 7.77
C VAL A 416 -0.91 -7.22 8.82
N ASP A 417 -1.72 -7.26 9.89
CA ASP A 417 -1.60 -8.23 10.98
C ASP A 417 -1.47 -9.67 10.43
N ALA A 418 -0.58 -10.46 11.05
CA ALA A 418 -0.27 -11.83 10.68
C ALA A 418 -1.49 -12.77 10.72
N ARG A 419 -2.54 -12.40 11.47
CA ARG A 419 -3.83 -13.10 11.51
C ARG A 419 -4.51 -13.16 10.15
N PHE A 420 -4.45 -12.11 9.35
CA PHE A 420 -5.23 -12.00 8.10
C PHE A 420 -4.54 -12.73 6.93
N ARG A 421 -4.61 -14.06 6.96
CA ARG A 421 -4.03 -14.97 5.96
C ARG A 421 -5.06 -16.02 5.52
N PRO A 422 -5.97 -15.69 4.60
CA PRO A 422 -6.93 -16.66 4.05
C PRO A 422 -6.27 -17.95 3.52
N VAL A 423 -5.08 -17.88 2.91
CA VAL A 423 -4.30 -19.05 2.46
C VAL A 423 -4.06 -20.07 3.59
N ALA A 424 -3.83 -19.61 4.82
CA ALA A 424 -3.66 -20.50 5.96
C ALA A 424 -5.02 -20.99 6.49
N ALA A 425 -5.99 -20.08 6.58
CA ALA A 425 -7.31 -20.35 7.15
C ALA A 425 -8.14 -21.35 6.33
N VAL A 426 -7.99 -21.38 5.01
CA VAL A 426 -8.76 -22.31 4.15
C VAL A 426 -8.52 -23.78 4.49
N ARG A 427 -7.38 -24.10 5.12
CA ARG A 427 -7.05 -25.46 5.56
C ARG A 427 -7.98 -25.99 6.65
N THR A 428 -8.69 -25.10 7.35
CA THR A 428 -9.63 -25.44 8.41
C THR A 428 -11.07 -25.08 8.06
N ALA A 429 -11.34 -24.66 6.82
CA ALA A 429 -12.69 -24.29 6.37
C ALA A 429 -13.68 -25.47 6.31
N GLY A 430 -13.17 -26.70 6.30
CA GLY A 430 -13.99 -27.91 6.30
C GLY A 430 -14.94 -27.97 5.11
N GLU A 431 -16.23 -28.13 5.40
CA GLU A 431 -17.30 -28.28 4.41
C GLU A 431 -17.90 -26.94 3.94
N LEU A 432 -17.42 -25.80 4.44
CA LEU A 432 -17.92 -24.49 4.04
C LEU A 432 -17.69 -24.27 2.53
N PRO A 433 -18.75 -24.06 1.72
CA PRO A 433 -18.60 -23.72 0.32
C PRO A 433 -17.92 -22.37 0.10
N ILE A 434 -17.00 -22.33 -0.86
CA ILE A 434 -16.26 -21.13 -1.25
C ILE A 434 -16.47 -20.88 -2.75
N VAL A 435 -16.97 -19.71 -3.13
CA VAL A 435 -17.13 -19.29 -4.53
C VAL A 435 -16.08 -18.22 -4.85
N LEU A 436 -15.20 -18.49 -5.81
CA LEU A 436 -14.08 -17.61 -6.15
C LEU A 436 -14.14 -17.14 -7.60
N THR A 437 -14.34 -15.84 -7.81
CA THR A 437 -14.35 -15.24 -9.15
C THR A 437 -13.00 -14.58 -9.45
N ARG A 438 -12.30 -15.05 -10.49
CA ARG A 438 -10.94 -14.63 -10.85
C ARG A 438 -10.93 -13.72 -12.08
N ALA A 439 -10.21 -12.61 -11.99
CA ALA A 439 -9.86 -11.77 -13.12
C ALA A 439 -8.68 -12.40 -13.88
N GLY A 440 -8.80 -12.56 -15.20
CA GLY A 440 -7.75 -13.12 -16.04
C GLY A 440 -6.63 -12.12 -16.38
N LEU A 441 -6.94 -10.83 -16.33
CA LEU A 441 -5.99 -9.72 -16.48
C LEU A 441 -5.71 -9.06 -15.11
N GLU A 442 -5.49 -9.90 -14.09
CA GLU A 442 -5.23 -9.47 -12.72
C GLU A 442 -3.80 -8.96 -12.53
N HIS A 443 -3.61 -8.11 -11.53
CA HIS A 443 -2.29 -7.73 -11.05
C HIS A 443 -1.50 -8.98 -10.63
N ALA A 444 -0.27 -9.13 -11.13
CA ALA A 444 0.52 -10.34 -10.92
C ALA A 444 0.70 -10.69 -9.43
N GLU A 445 0.84 -9.68 -8.58
CA GLU A 445 0.93 -9.85 -7.12
C GLU A 445 -0.35 -10.37 -6.48
N PHE A 446 -1.54 -9.92 -6.93
CA PHE A 446 -2.82 -10.43 -6.43
C PHE A 446 -3.11 -11.83 -6.97
N ALA A 447 -2.85 -12.05 -8.27
CA ALA A 447 -2.97 -13.34 -8.92
C ALA A 447 -2.14 -14.42 -8.19
N ALA A 448 -0.90 -14.09 -7.80
CA ALA A 448 -0.04 -14.99 -7.03
C ALA A 448 -0.68 -15.41 -5.69
N THR A 449 -1.33 -14.48 -4.98
CA THR A 449 -2.01 -14.80 -3.70
C THR A 449 -3.21 -15.72 -3.90
N VAL A 450 -3.91 -15.59 -5.04
CA VAL A 450 -5.03 -16.43 -5.42
C VAL A 450 -4.57 -17.84 -5.80
N GLU A 451 -3.48 -17.95 -6.55
CA GLU A 451 -2.85 -19.23 -6.89
C GLU A 451 -2.39 -19.98 -5.63
N GLU A 452 -1.77 -19.28 -4.69
CA GLU A 452 -1.35 -19.84 -3.40
C GLU A 452 -2.56 -20.35 -2.60
N PHE A 453 -3.63 -19.56 -2.53
CA PHE A 453 -4.88 -19.95 -1.87
C PHE A 453 -5.49 -21.22 -2.48
N LEU A 454 -5.60 -21.27 -3.81
CA LEU A 454 -6.14 -22.43 -4.54
C LEU A 454 -5.29 -23.68 -4.31
N ALA A 455 -3.97 -23.54 -4.27
CA ALA A 455 -3.07 -24.65 -3.95
C ALA A 455 -3.28 -25.15 -2.51
N ALA A 456 -3.39 -24.24 -1.54
CA ALA A 456 -3.65 -24.60 -0.14
C ALA A 456 -5.02 -25.25 0.05
N ALA A 457 -6.05 -24.72 -0.60
CA ALA A 457 -7.40 -25.27 -0.56
C ALA A 457 -7.49 -26.67 -1.18
N LYS A 458 -6.84 -26.86 -2.33
CA LYS A 458 -6.74 -28.19 -2.96
C LYS A 458 -6.03 -29.19 -2.05
N ALA A 459 -4.96 -28.78 -1.37
CA ALA A 459 -4.24 -29.64 -0.44
C ALA A 459 -5.08 -30.01 0.80
N ALA A 460 -6.04 -29.17 1.17
CA ALA A 460 -6.97 -29.40 2.29
C ALA A 460 -8.32 -29.99 1.86
N GLU A 461 -8.51 -30.31 0.58
CA GLU A 461 -9.78 -30.79 0.01
C GLU A 461 -10.97 -29.84 0.29
N ALA A 462 -10.71 -28.53 0.40
CA ALA A 462 -11.75 -27.54 0.64
C ALA A 462 -12.70 -27.41 -0.55
N ARG A 463 -13.98 -27.13 -0.27
CA ARG A 463 -15.05 -27.04 -1.28
C ARG A 463 -15.01 -25.69 -1.99
N ILE A 464 -14.28 -25.64 -3.10
CA ILE A 464 -14.15 -24.43 -3.93
C ILE A 464 -14.83 -24.61 -5.29
N GLU A 465 -15.66 -23.62 -5.64
CA GLU A 465 -16.12 -23.37 -7.01
C GLU A 465 -15.41 -22.13 -7.57
N THR A 466 -14.85 -22.24 -8.78
CA THR A 466 -14.12 -21.14 -9.44
C THR A 466 -14.83 -20.64 -10.68
N ILE A 467 -14.94 -19.32 -10.81
CA ILE A 467 -15.50 -18.65 -11.98
C ILE A 467 -14.41 -17.77 -12.58
N ASP A 468 -14.09 -17.99 -13.85
CA ASP A 468 -13.03 -17.24 -14.54
C ASP A 468 -13.58 -16.15 -15.44
N VAL A 469 -12.92 -14.99 -15.41
CA VAL A 469 -13.19 -13.85 -16.31
C VAL A 469 -11.91 -13.59 -17.12
N PRO A 470 -11.65 -14.34 -18.20
CA PRO A 470 -10.34 -14.35 -18.85
C PRO A 470 -9.84 -12.97 -19.33
N ALA A 471 -10.76 -12.11 -19.77
CA ALA A 471 -10.46 -10.75 -20.21
C ALA A 471 -10.80 -9.67 -19.17
N GLY A 472 -11.19 -10.07 -17.95
CA GLY A 472 -11.55 -9.16 -16.87
C GLY A 472 -10.31 -8.66 -16.13
N HIS A 473 -10.29 -7.37 -15.83
CA HIS A 473 -9.35 -6.71 -14.93
C HIS A 473 -9.84 -6.79 -13.48
N HIS A 474 -9.00 -6.35 -12.55
CA HIS A 474 -9.40 -6.09 -11.17
C HIS A 474 -10.61 -5.14 -11.13
N GLY A 475 -11.68 -5.51 -10.43
CA GLY A 475 -12.90 -4.70 -10.42
C GLY A 475 -13.72 -4.77 -11.72
N PHE A 476 -13.63 -5.86 -12.49
CA PHE A 476 -14.34 -6.02 -13.78
C PHE A 476 -15.86 -5.77 -13.72
N ASP A 477 -16.47 -5.91 -12.55
CA ASP A 477 -17.90 -5.69 -12.29
C ASP A 477 -18.30 -4.19 -12.26
N ALA A 478 -17.34 -3.29 -12.39
CA ALA A 478 -17.56 -1.87 -12.68
C ALA A 478 -16.59 -1.31 -13.74
N ALA A 479 -15.40 -1.90 -13.89
CA ALA A 479 -14.39 -1.45 -14.84
C ALA A 479 -14.65 -1.95 -16.27
N ASP A 480 -15.12 -3.18 -16.43
CA ASP A 480 -15.20 -3.86 -17.72
C ASP A 480 -16.66 -4.15 -18.07
N HIS A 481 -17.31 -3.26 -18.83
CA HIS A 481 -18.69 -3.45 -19.30
C HIS A 481 -18.81 -4.43 -20.48
N THR A 482 -18.21 -5.60 -20.34
CA THR A 482 -18.20 -6.68 -21.35
C THR A 482 -19.26 -7.73 -21.06
N ASP A 483 -19.63 -8.52 -22.08
CA ASP A 483 -20.54 -9.65 -21.88
C ASP A 483 -19.94 -10.74 -21.00
N ASP A 484 -18.61 -10.91 -21.01
CA ASP A 484 -17.91 -11.85 -20.12
C ASP A 484 -18.06 -11.44 -18.66
N SER A 485 -17.83 -10.15 -18.34
CA SER A 485 -18.04 -9.60 -17.00
C SER A 485 -19.48 -9.79 -16.53
N ARG A 486 -20.47 -9.50 -17.40
CA ARG A 486 -21.90 -9.68 -17.09
C ARG A 486 -22.22 -11.14 -16.78
N ARG A 487 -21.74 -12.08 -17.60
CA ARG A 487 -21.94 -13.51 -17.38
C ARG A 487 -21.28 -13.99 -16.09
N ALA A 488 -20.07 -13.54 -15.80
CA ALA A 488 -19.36 -13.94 -14.60
C ALA A 488 -20.03 -13.44 -13.32
N VAL A 489 -20.48 -12.17 -13.30
CA VAL A 489 -21.27 -11.63 -12.18
C VAL A 489 -22.55 -12.44 -11.98
N ALA A 490 -23.30 -12.72 -13.05
CA ALA A 490 -24.52 -13.52 -12.96
C ALA A 490 -24.24 -14.94 -12.42
N ALA A 491 -23.23 -15.62 -12.97
CA ALA A 491 -22.83 -16.96 -12.53
C ALA A 491 -22.40 -17.00 -11.05
N ALA A 492 -21.70 -15.97 -10.57
CA ALA A 492 -21.30 -15.89 -9.17
C ALA A 492 -22.52 -15.74 -8.24
N HIS A 493 -23.50 -14.92 -8.60
CA HIS A 493 -24.76 -14.84 -7.86
C HIS A 493 -25.51 -16.19 -7.87
N ASP A 494 -25.62 -16.85 -9.02
CA ASP A 494 -26.30 -18.14 -9.14
C ASP A 494 -25.64 -19.23 -8.26
N ALA A 495 -24.31 -19.30 -8.25
CA ALA A 495 -23.57 -20.25 -7.40
C ALA A 495 -23.80 -19.99 -5.91
N ILE A 496 -23.75 -18.73 -5.48
CA ILE A 496 -23.99 -18.35 -4.07
C ILE A 496 -25.44 -18.65 -3.66
N LEU A 497 -26.40 -18.38 -4.53
CA LEU A 497 -27.82 -18.66 -4.28
C LEU A 497 -28.09 -20.16 -4.14
N ALA A 498 -27.42 -21.00 -4.92
CA ALA A 498 -27.53 -22.45 -4.79
C ALA A 498 -27.10 -22.92 -3.39
N HIS A 499 -26.04 -22.34 -2.83
CA HIS A 499 -25.59 -22.64 -1.46
C HIS A 499 -26.51 -22.10 -0.37
N LEU A 500 -27.27 -21.03 -0.64
CA LEU A 500 -28.28 -20.50 0.31
C LEU A 500 -29.59 -21.30 0.31
N GLN A 501 -29.81 -22.17 -0.68
CA GLN A 501 -30.99 -23.03 -0.77
C GLN A 501 -30.77 -24.43 -0.18
N ALA A 502 -29.51 -24.86 -0.08
CA ALA A 502 -29.08 -26.14 0.50
C ALA A 502 -28.99 -26.07 2.04
#